data_AF-A0A971AE02-F1
#
_entry.id   AF-A0A971AE02-F1
#
_cell.length_a   1.000
_cell.length_b   1.000
_cell.length_c   1.000
_cell.angle_alpha   90.00
_cell.angle_beta   90.00
_cell.angle_gamma   90.00
#
_symmetry.space_group_name_H-M   'P 1'
#
loop_
_entity.id
_entity.type
_entity.pdbx_description
1 polymer ?
#
loop_
_entity_poly.entity_id
_entity_poly.type
_entity_poly.pdbx_seq_one_letter_code
_entity_poly.pdbx_strand_id
1 'polypeptide(L)'
;MESGEQTQDEALARSRLELAKQELDKGHLERAEECAKEALEFDGQLNEARIWLADLYIAQAEPYLASRQLQDAIYTDRTDSVAWEKLKEVDPISAARMARLSELAPDPFVSHRVAELEDEFEDLGSEEEEAEEEYEEGSPWAGVTGAGQAAAELLEDFSDDEEETAEDDEDLEPEADSDHEVEVEAVAEITPATPPATAPAPPAGGVPSNPGSNNSGSALGPGAWEFEQDRQYLQRWLAEPQVQGMLEDLRDVWRLNEIKFMPAYDHAARMQRDRHPEIAAATEKCLHQLGLHDCELRMVVERGLHPVPITPAPPRLIIPTMLIKAMGGAELQFHLARSLEYIRAGYLPEYLVADTVADRPLRALGDESFEILRAIMHEIIYPHEGFLKKEEHEHLQKLAHAWQQRATLSADRAGWLCCGDLDEACLAIAKGSAHSLDEAAKITLEGFLEQFKGEDPAKLAAIPLKEIPDRSAPYAAYRIKMLQWWAKTPAGLKLREQFAD
;
A
#
# COMPACT_ATOMS: atom_id res chain seq x y z
N MET A 1 18.67 -37.18 9.82
CA MET A 1 19.53 -37.15 11.03
C MET A 1 20.35 -35.89 10.92
N GLU A 2 19.83 -34.79 11.44
CA GLU A 2 20.50 -33.49 11.45
C GLU A 2 20.81 -33.18 12.90
N SER A 3 22.02 -33.57 13.34
CA SER A 3 22.60 -33.05 14.57
C SER A 3 23.24 -31.72 14.20
N GLY A 4 22.50 -30.63 14.37
CA GLY A 4 23.04 -29.27 14.21
C GLY A 4 24.21 -29.04 15.15
N GLU A 5 25.22 -28.31 14.67
CA GLU A 5 26.31 -27.83 15.52
C GLU A 5 25.73 -26.82 16.51
N GLN A 6 25.58 -27.21 17.77
CA GLN A 6 25.21 -26.28 18.84
C GLN A 6 26.29 -25.21 18.96
N THR A 7 25.88 -23.95 19.04
CA THR A 7 26.84 -22.88 19.31
C THR A 7 27.49 -23.05 20.69
N GLN A 8 28.70 -22.50 20.85
CA GLN A 8 29.41 -22.60 22.14
C GLN A 8 28.62 -21.96 23.28
N ASP A 9 27.84 -20.93 22.99
CA ASP A 9 27.05 -20.18 23.97
C ASP A 9 25.76 -20.93 24.36
N GLU A 10 25.06 -21.61 23.43
CA GLU A 10 23.96 -22.54 23.77
C GLU A 10 24.40 -23.63 24.76
N ALA A 11 25.60 -24.20 24.54
CA ALA A 11 26.15 -25.23 25.41
C ALA A 11 26.48 -24.69 26.81
N LEU A 12 26.95 -23.44 26.90
CA LEU A 12 27.19 -22.75 28.17
C LEU A 12 25.88 -22.39 28.87
N ALA A 13 24.87 -21.89 28.15
CA ALA A 13 23.56 -21.56 28.69
C ALA A 13 22.87 -22.79 29.30
N ARG A 14 22.85 -23.93 28.59
CA ARG A 14 22.33 -25.19 29.13
C ARG A 14 23.10 -25.69 30.35
N SER A 15 24.42 -25.54 30.35
CA SER A 15 25.28 -25.88 31.51
C SER A 15 24.97 -25.01 32.74
N ARG A 16 24.65 -23.72 32.54
CA ARG A 16 24.23 -22.80 33.60
C ARG A 16 22.84 -23.12 34.15
N LEU A 17 21.90 -23.49 33.28
CA LEU A 17 20.57 -23.95 33.70
C LEU A 17 20.64 -25.26 34.53
N GLU A 18 21.51 -26.21 34.15
CA GLU A 18 21.75 -27.40 34.96
C GLU A 18 22.42 -27.09 36.31
N LEU A 19 23.31 -26.09 36.36
CA LEU A 19 23.88 -25.61 37.62
C LEU A 19 22.80 -24.96 38.51
N ALA A 20 21.88 -24.17 37.93
CA ALA A 20 20.75 -23.60 38.65
C ALA A 20 19.87 -24.67 39.32
N LYS A 21 19.50 -25.73 38.57
CA LYS A 21 18.77 -26.89 39.11
C LYS A 21 19.52 -27.52 40.30
N GLN A 22 20.83 -27.72 40.17
CA GLN A 22 21.67 -28.30 41.23
C GLN A 22 21.85 -27.40 42.48
N GLU A 23 21.85 -26.07 42.32
CA GLU A 23 21.88 -25.15 43.47
C GLU A 23 20.52 -25.09 44.18
N LEU A 24 19.40 -25.20 43.44
CA LEU A 24 18.07 -25.32 44.04
C LEU A 24 17.94 -26.62 44.86
N ASP A 25 18.43 -27.75 44.35
CA ASP A 25 18.46 -29.04 45.06
C ASP A 25 19.29 -28.99 46.36
N LYS A 26 20.27 -28.09 46.45
CA LYS A 26 21.07 -27.82 47.67
C LYS A 26 20.36 -26.86 48.63
N GLY A 27 19.25 -26.25 48.23
CA GLY A 27 18.53 -25.21 48.97
C GLY A 27 19.11 -23.80 48.82
N HIS A 28 20.02 -23.57 47.86
CA HIS A 28 20.62 -22.26 47.61
C HIS A 28 19.80 -21.45 46.60
N LEU A 29 18.59 -21.04 47.01
CA LEU A 29 17.58 -20.45 46.13
C LEU A 29 18.08 -19.21 45.37
N GLU A 30 18.72 -18.24 46.05
CA GLU A 30 19.25 -17.02 45.42
C GLU A 30 20.30 -17.35 44.34
N ARG A 31 21.18 -18.33 44.62
CA ARG A 31 22.22 -18.76 43.69
C ARG A 31 21.66 -19.54 42.50
N ALA A 32 20.59 -20.29 42.72
CA ALA A 32 19.87 -20.99 41.66
C ALA A 32 19.21 -19.99 40.68
N GLU A 33 18.58 -18.93 41.21
CA GLU A 33 18.01 -17.85 40.41
C GLU A 33 19.10 -17.10 39.61
N GLU A 34 20.22 -16.75 40.25
CA GLU A 34 21.38 -16.12 39.61
C GLU A 34 21.91 -16.97 38.45
N CYS A 35 22.11 -18.28 38.65
CA CYS A 35 22.60 -19.17 37.58
C CYS A 35 21.60 -19.37 36.43
N ALA A 36 20.29 -19.26 36.68
CA ALA A 36 19.30 -19.28 35.61
C ALA A 36 19.19 -17.94 34.86
N LYS A 37 19.49 -16.81 35.51
CA LYS A 37 19.67 -15.51 34.85
C LYS A 37 20.95 -15.50 34.00
N GLU A 38 22.08 -15.97 34.53
CA GLU A 38 23.32 -16.16 33.75
C GLU A 38 23.07 -17.03 32.49
N ALA A 39 22.23 -18.07 32.58
CA ALA A 39 21.87 -18.89 31.41
C ALA A 39 21.18 -18.06 30.30
N LEU A 40 20.33 -17.10 30.66
CA LEU A 40 19.67 -16.20 29.71
C LEU A 40 20.57 -15.06 29.20
N GLU A 41 21.69 -14.78 29.88
CA GLU A 41 22.73 -13.88 29.37
C GLU A 41 23.57 -14.56 28.25
N PHE A 42 23.80 -15.87 28.34
CA PHE A 42 24.45 -16.65 27.28
C PHE A 42 23.50 -16.98 26.12
N ASP A 43 22.24 -17.32 26.41
CA ASP A 43 21.22 -17.58 25.39
C ASP A 43 19.87 -16.99 25.83
N GLY A 44 19.58 -15.77 25.36
CA GLY A 44 18.33 -15.08 25.64
C GLY A 44 17.08 -15.74 25.01
N GLN A 45 17.26 -16.72 24.11
CA GLN A 45 16.19 -17.50 23.49
C GLN A 45 15.96 -18.86 24.17
N LEU A 46 16.68 -19.17 25.27
CA LEU A 46 16.53 -20.43 26.00
C LEU A 46 15.21 -20.47 26.81
N ASN A 47 14.10 -20.80 26.15
CA ASN A 47 12.77 -20.91 26.76
C ASN A 47 12.71 -21.88 27.96
N GLU A 48 13.51 -22.94 27.98
CA GLU A 48 13.60 -23.85 29.12
C GLU A 48 14.00 -23.11 30.41
N ALA A 49 14.95 -22.17 30.32
CA ALA A 49 15.38 -21.36 31.46
C ALA A 49 14.31 -20.35 31.89
N ARG A 50 13.58 -19.75 30.94
CA ARG A 50 12.47 -18.82 31.22
C ARG A 50 11.31 -19.51 31.93
N ILE A 51 10.90 -20.69 31.45
CA ILE A 51 9.84 -21.50 32.06
C ILE A 51 10.28 -22.00 33.45
N TRP A 52 11.54 -22.42 33.61
CA TRP A 52 12.06 -22.84 34.90
C TRP A 52 12.12 -21.69 35.92
N LEU A 53 12.57 -20.50 35.51
CA LEU A 53 12.50 -19.29 36.34
C LEU A 53 11.06 -18.93 36.71
N ALA A 54 10.11 -19.06 35.79
CA ALA A 54 8.70 -18.84 36.09
C ALA A 54 8.19 -19.79 37.17
N ASP A 55 8.52 -21.09 37.10
CA ASP A 55 8.17 -22.07 38.13
C ASP A 55 8.82 -21.76 39.49
N LEU A 56 10.06 -21.27 39.49
CA LEU A 56 10.74 -20.79 40.70
C LEU A 56 10.00 -19.57 41.30
N TYR A 57 9.65 -18.56 40.51
CA TYR A 57 8.90 -17.39 40.98
C TYR A 57 7.47 -17.75 41.45
N ILE A 58 6.79 -18.71 40.82
CA ILE A 58 5.50 -19.25 41.30
C ILE A 58 5.68 -19.87 42.70
N ALA A 59 6.73 -20.67 42.90
CA ALA A 59 7.04 -21.28 44.20
C ALA A 59 7.43 -20.24 45.27
N GLN A 60 8.04 -19.12 44.88
CA GLN A 60 8.32 -17.96 45.74
C GLN A 60 7.10 -17.06 46.02
N ALA A 61 5.93 -17.35 45.40
CA ALA A 61 4.74 -16.51 45.44
C ALA A 61 4.92 -15.10 44.81
N GLU A 62 5.73 -15.02 43.75
CA GLU A 62 6.01 -13.81 42.96
C GLU A 62 5.38 -13.89 41.55
N PRO A 63 4.03 -13.91 41.43
CA PRO A 63 3.35 -14.15 40.15
C PRO A 63 3.62 -13.09 39.08
N TYR A 64 4.07 -11.89 39.46
CA TYR A 64 4.45 -10.84 38.52
C TYR A 64 5.73 -11.20 37.74
N LEU A 65 6.76 -11.69 38.43
CA LEU A 65 8.01 -12.11 37.78
C LEU A 65 7.82 -13.40 36.98
N ALA A 66 6.99 -14.32 37.49
CA ALA A 66 6.56 -15.49 36.72
C ALA A 66 5.82 -15.11 35.42
N SER A 67 4.83 -14.21 35.50
CA SER A 67 4.10 -13.70 34.34
C SER A 67 5.07 -13.08 33.32
N ARG A 68 6.01 -12.23 33.75
CA ARG A 68 7.02 -11.63 32.86
C ARG A 68 7.86 -12.68 32.11
N GLN A 69 8.41 -13.68 32.80
CA GLN A 69 9.23 -14.72 32.16
C GLN A 69 8.42 -15.57 31.16
N LEU A 70 7.16 -15.87 31.46
CA LEU A 70 6.27 -16.61 30.57
C LEU A 70 5.86 -15.78 29.34
N GLN A 71 5.63 -14.48 29.49
CA GLN A 71 5.40 -13.58 28.37
C GLN A 71 6.63 -13.52 27.45
N ASP A 72 7.84 -13.37 28.00
CA ASP A 72 9.08 -13.39 27.23
C ASP A 72 9.30 -14.72 26.49
N ALA A 73 8.98 -15.85 27.12
CA ALA A 73 9.08 -17.17 26.49
C ALA A 73 8.13 -17.30 25.29
N ILE A 74 6.90 -16.77 25.40
CA ILE A 74 5.91 -16.73 24.30
C ILE A 74 6.31 -15.73 23.21
N TYR A 75 7.02 -14.65 23.53
CA TYR A 75 7.59 -13.76 22.52
C TYR A 75 8.71 -14.43 21.71
N THR A 76 9.54 -15.25 22.37
CA THR A 76 10.60 -16.05 21.74
C THR A 76 10.04 -17.18 20.88
N ASP A 77 9.14 -18.00 21.43
CA ASP A 77 8.41 -19.05 20.69
C ASP A 77 6.91 -18.97 20.99
N ARG A 78 6.16 -18.43 20.02
CA ARG A 78 4.69 -18.32 20.11
C ARG A 78 3.97 -19.66 20.12
N THR A 79 4.64 -20.77 19.78
CA THR A 79 4.06 -22.11 19.73
C THR A 79 4.27 -22.92 21.01
N ASP A 80 5.00 -22.40 21.99
CA ASP A 80 5.27 -23.08 23.26
C ASP A 80 4.00 -23.23 24.11
N SER A 81 3.35 -24.38 23.96
CA SER A 81 2.14 -24.75 24.70
C SER A 81 2.31 -24.73 26.22
N VAL A 82 3.51 -25.01 26.74
CA VAL A 82 3.78 -25.06 28.18
C VAL A 82 3.81 -23.65 28.76
N ALA A 83 4.47 -22.71 28.06
CA ALA A 83 4.47 -21.30 28.45
C ALA A 83 3.04 -20.71 28.41
N TRP A 84 2.25 -21.05 27.38
CA TRP A 84 0.85 -20.61 27.26
C TRP A 84 -0.08 -21.16 28.33
N GLU A 85 0.06 -22.42 28.73
CA GLU A 85 -0.75 -23.01 29.81
C GLU A 85 -0.40 -22.38 31.16
N LYS A 86 0.88 -22.29 31.50
CA LYS A 86 1.34 -21.63 32.74
C LYS A 86 0.92 -20.17 32.81
N LEU A 87 1.01 -19.40 31.71
CA LEU A 87 0.59 -17.99 31.72
C LEU A 87 -0.93 -17.84 31.98
N LYS A 88 -1.76 -18.77 31.50
CA LYS A 88 -3.21 -18.77 31.79
C LYS A 88 -3.52 -19.03 33.27
N GLU A 89 -2.69 -19.81 33.96
CA GLU A 89 -2.83 -20.10 35.39
C GLU A 89 -2.35 -18.93 36.27
N VAL A 90 -1.20 -18.33 35.91
CA VAL A 90 -0.57 -17.25 36.68
C VAL A 90 -1.22 -15.87 36.43
N ASP A 91 -1.49 -15.56 35.16
CA ASP A 91 -2.00 -14.25 34.71
C ASP A 91 -2.95 -14.42 33.51
N PRO A 92 -4.21 -14.83 33.76
CA PRO A 92 -5.20 -15.04 32.70
C PRO A 92 -5.52 -13.76 31.92
N ILE A 93 -5.27 -12.58 32.48
CA ILE A 93 -5.52 -11.28 31.82
C ILE A 93 -4.44 -11.04 30.75
N SER A 94 -3.16 -11.20 31.11
CA SER A 94 -2.06 -11.10 30.15
C SER A 94 -2.10 -12.24 29.13
N ALA A 95 -2.45 -13.47 29.52
CA ALA A 95 -2.68 -14.57 28.58
C ALA A 95 -3.76 -14.21 27.53
N ALA A 96 -4.93 -13.73 27.97
CA ALA A 96 -6.00 -13.32 27.06
C ALA A 96 -5.68 -12.07 26.24
N ARG A 97 -4.79 -11.19 26.72
CA ARG A 97 -4.24 -10.07 25.95
C ARG A 97 -3.27 -10.57 24.87
N MET A 98 -2.30 -11.40 25.23
CA MET A 98 -1.31 -11.94 24.29
C MET A 98 -1.96 -12.83 23.23
N ALA A 99 -2.97 -13.65 23.58
CA ALA A 99 -3.68 -14.46 22.60
C ALA A 99 -4.31 -13.58 21.51
N ARG A 100 -5.05 -12.52 21.90
CA ARG A 100 -5.59 -11.53 20.97
C ARG A 100 -4.52 -10.78 20.17
N LEU A 101 -3.38 -10.45 20.79
CA LEU A 101 -2.23 -9.84 20.09
C LEU A 101 -1.49 -10.81 19.16
N SER A 102 -1.63 -12.12 19.35
CA SER A 102 -1.05 -13.14 18.47
C SER A 102 -1.92 -13.45 17.25
N GLU A 103 -3.24 -13.24 17.39
CA GLU A 103 -4.23 -13.28 16.29
C GLU A 103 -4.22 -11.99 15.46
N LEU A 104 -3.86 -10.86 16.07
CA LEU A 104 -3.58 -9.62 15.36
C LEU A 104 -2.23 -9.70 14.65
N ALA A 105 -2.17 -9.03 13.50
CA ALA A 105 -0.93 -8.88 12.75
C ALA A 105 0.12 -8.18 13.64
N PRO A 106 1.43 -8.51 13.55
CA PRO A 106 2.48 -7.76 14.24
C PRO A 106 2.48 -6.32 13.71
N ASP A 107 1.79 -5.46 14.45
CA ASP A 107 1.44 -4.11 14.05
C ASP A 107 2.51 -3.13 14.57
N PRO A 108 3.38 -2.60 13.71
CA PRO A 108 4.44 -1.67 14.11
C PRO A 108 3.90 -0.32 14.58
N PHE A 109 2.62 -0.04 14.33
CA PHE A 109 1.98 1.22 14.68
C PHE A 109 1.26 1.17 16.04
N VAL A 110 1.12 -0.03 16.63
CA VAL A 110 0.92 -0.19 18.07
C VAL A 110 2.31 -0.33 18.68
N SER A 111 2.84 0.79 19.18
CA SER A 111 4.15 0.79 19.83
C SER A 111 4.22 -0.26 20.94
N HIS A 112 5.15 -1.21 20.79
CA HIS A 112 5.56 -2.08 21.86
C HIS A 112 6.18 -1.21 22.97
N ARG A 113 5.36 -0.81 23.96
CA ARG A 113 5.84 -0.18 25.20
C ARG A 113 6.67 -1.19 26.01
N VAL A 114 7.93 -1.38 25.65
CA VAL A 114 8.90 -2.20 26.36
C VAL A 114 10.27 -1.53 26.25
N ALA A 115 10.65 -0.76 27.29
CA ALA A 115 11.92 0.00 27.45
C ALA A 115 12.22 1.03 26.31
N GLU A 116 12.52 2.30 26.55
CA GLU A 116 13.23 2.92 27.67
C GLU A 116 12.45 4.16 28.19
N LEU A 117 11.71 4.03 29.29
CA LEU A 117 10.97 5.15 29.92
C LEU A 117 10.91 5.04 31.46
N GLU A 118 11.98 4.54 32.08
CA GLU A 118 12.10 4.49 33.55
C GLU A 118 13.09 5.52 34.13
N ASP A 119 13.88 6.23 33.31
CA ASP A 119 14.92 7.19 33.78
C ASP A 119 14.66 8.70 33.48
N GLU A 120 13.63 9.08 32.70
CA GLU A 120 13.39 10.50 32.31
C GLU A 120 12.12 11.14 32.94
N PHE A 121 11.39 10.45 33.82
CA PHE A 121 10.11 10.94 34.37
C PHE A 121 10.14 11.35 35.86
N GLU A 122 11.32 11.64 36.44
CA GLU A 122 11.45 12.22 37.78
C GLU A 122 11.70 13.75 37.82
N ASP A 123 12.05 14.41 36.71
CA ASP A 123 12.51 15.82 36.71
C ASP A 123 11.56 16.84 36.05
N LEU A 124 10.25 16.53 35.98
CA LEU A 124 9.20 17.48 35.58
C LEU A 124 8.22 17.76 36.73
N GLY A 125 8.77 18.17 37.86
CA GLY A 125 8.06 18.78 38.98
C GLY A 125 8.51 20.22 39.20
N SER A 126 7.55 21.15 39.18
CA SER A 126 7.65 22.60 39.43
C SER A 126 8.58 23.42 38.51
N GLU A 127 8.00 24.32 37.72
CA GLU A 127 8.01 25.76 38.02
C GLU A 127 6.86 26.49 37.28
N GLU A 128 6.36 27.57 37.87
CA GLU A 128 5.25 28.42 37.37
C GLU A 128 5.82 29.72 36.78
N GLU A 129 5.14 30.29 35.76
CA GLU A 129 5.35 31.64 35.20
C GLU A 129 6.76 31.86 34.55
N GLU A 130 7.01 32.79 33.62
CA GLU A 130 6.29 33.98 33.16
C GLU A 130 6.17 34.01 31.61
N ALA A 131 5.34 34.91 31.09
CA ALA A 131 5.28 35.23 29.66
C ALA A 131 6.05 36.51 29.35
N GLU A 132 6.75 36.58 28.22
CA GLU A 132 7.06 37.85 27.56
C GLU A 132 7.10 37.69 26.03
N GLU A 133 6.66 38.74 25.33
CA GLU A 133 6.51 38.78 23.86
C GLU A 133 7.80 39.30 23.22
N GLU A 134 8.23 38.72 22.09
CA GLU A 134 8.98 39.49 21.10
C GLU A 134 8.65 39.04 19.66
N TYR A 135 8.08 39.96 18.88
CA TYR A 135 7.87 39.83 17.44
C TYR A 135 9.10 40.35 16.71
N GLU A 136 9.66 39.60 15.75
CA GLU A 136 10.43 40.19 14.65
C GLU A 136 10.06 39.58 13.30
N GLU A 137 10.06 40.44 12.27
CA GLU A 137 9.53 40.17 10.93
C GLU A 137 10.51 39.38 10.04
N GLY A 138 9.99 38.54 9.12
CA GLY A 138 10.88 37.80 8.20
C GLY A 138 10.24 36.86 7.18
N SER A 139 9.07 37.17 6.60
CA SER A 139 8.49 36.37 5.51
C SER A 139 8.72 37.01 4.14
N PRO A 140 9.50 36.40 3.22
CA PRO A 140 9.95 37.05 1.98
C PRO A 140 9.06 36.79 0.73
N TRP A 141 7.77 36.45 0.88
CA TRP A 141 6.88 36.12 -0.26
C TRP A 141 5.50 36.80 -0.23
N ALA A 142 5.45 38.09 0.14
CA ALA A 142 4.25 38.93 0.02
C ALA A 142 4.36 39.89 -1.19
N GLY A 143 3.72 39.51 -2.30
CA GLY A 143 3.73 40.21 -3.60
C GLY A 143 4.14 39.25 -4.72
N VAL A 144 3.37 39.03 -5.78
CA VAL A 144 2.66 40.02 -6.60
C VAL A 144 1.24 39.54 -6.98
N THR A 145 0.28 40.47 -6.98
CA THR A 145 -1.04 40.30 -7.63
C THR A 145 -1.11 41.06 -8.96
N GLY A 146 -1.56 40.40 -10.03
CA GLY A 146 -2.29 41.06 -11.13
C GLY A 146 -1.67 40.99 -12.53
N ALA A 147 -2.50 40.55 -13.50
CA ALA A 147 -2.28 40.50 -14.96
C ALA A 147 -1.11 39.59 -15.42
N GLY A 148 -1.15 38.92 -16.57
CA GLY A 148 -2.08 39.05 -17.70
C GLY A 148 -1.29 39.40 -18.98
N GLN A 149 -0.98 38.40 -19.80
CA GLN A 149 -0.35 38.48 -21.14
C GLN A 149 1.03 39.17 -21.24
N ALA A 150 2.12 38.38 -21.19
CA ALA A 150 3.33 38.50 -22.03
C ALA A 150 4.30 37.34 -21.70
N ALA A 151 5.25 37.06 -22.61
CA ALA A 151 6.31 36.01 -22.57
C ALA A 151 5.96 34.70 -23.32
N ALA A 152 5.66 34.75 -24.62
CA ALA A 152 6.64 34.33 -25.64
C ALA A 152 8.02 35.03 -25.57
N GLU A 153 9.05 34.35 -26.10
CA GLU A 153 10.47 34.75 -26.14
C GLU A 153 11.24 34.62 -24.80
N LEU A 154 11.89 33.47 -24.61
CA LEU A 154 13.27 33.32 -24.08
C LEU A 154 13.61 31.83 -23.88
N LEU A 155 14.30 31.23 -24.87
CA LEU A 155 15.32 30.16 -24.74
C LEU A 155 15.73 29.64 -26.13
N GLU A 156 16.18 30.56 -26.99
CA GLU A 156 17.27 30.27 -27.93
C GLU A 156 18.55 30.80 -27.26
N ASP A 157 19.53 29.94 -27.02
CA ASP A 157 20.98 30.16 -27.14
C ASP A 157 21.74 29.06 -26.36
N PHE A 158 22.22 28.02 -27.06
CA PHE A 158 23.33 27.14 -26.68
C PHE A 158 23.67 26.20 -27.86
N SER A 159 24.10 26.81 -28.95
CA SER A 159 25.05 26.22 -29.90
C SER A 159 26.42 26.90 -29.62
N ASP A 160 27.61 26.40 -29.99
CA ASP A 160 28.05 25.23 -30.74
C ASP A 160 29.33 24.68 -30.04
N ASP A 161 29.74 23.45 -30.37
CA ASP A 161 30.98 23.29 -31.16
C ASP A 161 31.08 21.88 -31.73
N GLU A 162 31.45 21.82 -33.00
CA GLU A 162 31.49 20.63 -33.84
C GLU A 162 32.83 19.89 -33.69
N GLU A 163 32.88 18.59 -34.01
CA GLU A 163 34.01 18.11 -34.80
C GLU A 163 33.58 17.06 -35.84
N GLU A 164 33.95 17.38 -37.08
CA GLU A 164 33.56 16.83 -38.36
C GLU A 164 34.12 15.42 -38.62
N THR A 165 33.39 14.59 -39.39
CA THR A 165 34.02 13.76 -40.43
C THR A 165 32.99 13.29 -41.45
N ALA A 166 33.27 13.53 -42.73
CA ALA A 166 32.44 13.16 -43.87
C ALA A 166 32.68 11.71 -44.34
N GLU A 167 31.75 11.17 -45.12
CA GLU A 167 31.97 10.84 -46.55
C GLU A 167 30.70 10.25 -47.18
N ASP A 168 30.25 10.89 -48.27
CA ASP A 168 29.63 10.40 -49.51
C ASP A 168 28.82 9.08 -49.52
N ASP A 169 27.60 9.13 -50.09
CA ASP A 169 27.41 8.61 -51.47
C ASP A 169 26.11 9.15 -52.13
N GLU A 170 26.11 9.20 -53.47
CA GLU A 170 25.22 10.01 -54.31
C GLU A 170 23.89 9.34 -54.74
N ASP A 171 22.95 10.18 -55.19
CA ASP A 171 21.92 9.98 -56.23
C ASP A 171 20.94 8.78 -56.20
N LEU A 172 19.63 9.09 -56.26
CA LEU A 172 18.77 8.77 -57.43
C LEU A 172 17.31 9.22 -57.27
N GLU A 173 16.96 10.30 -57.96
CA GLU A 173 15.64 10.61 -58.54
C GLU A 173 15.90 11.10 -60.00
N PRO A 174 14.93 11.23 -60.94
CA PRO A 174 13.48 11.39 -60.74
C PRO A 174 12.58 10.64 -61.76
N GLU A 175 11.31 11.06 -61.82
CA GLU A 175 10.37 11.11 -62.98
C GLU A 175 9.18 10.13 -63.06
N ALA A 176 8.00 10.74 -62.84
CA ALA A 176 6.89 10.84 -63.80
C ALA A 176 5.63 9.93 -63.70
N ASP A 177 4.52 10.65 -63.54
CA ASP A 177 3.21 10.53 -64.22
C ASP A 177 2.32 9.28 -64.04
N SER A 178 1.14 9.51 -63.46
CA SER A 178 -0.12 9.43 -64.24
C SER A 178 -1.30 10.12 -63.56
N ASP A 179 -2.07 10.86 -64.35
CA ASP A 179 -3.28 11.59 -63.93
C ASP A 179 -4.48 10.67 -63.64
N HIS A 180 -5.39 11.09 -62.73
CA HIS A 180 -6.84 10.89 -62.94
C HIS A 180 -7.74 11.88 -62.16
N GLU A 181 -8.52 12.64 -62.94
CA GLU A 181 -9.65 13.53 -62.57
C GLU A 181 -10.89 13.03 -63.39
N VAL A 182 -12.19 13.31 -63.14
CA VAL A 182 -12.93 14.34 -62.38
C VAL A 182 -14.29 13.73 -61.90
N GLU A 183 -15.07 14.51 -61.12
CA GLU A 183 -16.54 14.37 -60.93
C GLU A 183 -17.05 13.15 -60.11
N VAL A 184 -18.26 13.14 -59.54
CA VAL A 184 -19.33 14.15 -59.43
C VAL A 184 -19.82 14.29 -57.96
N GLU A 185 -20.50 15.38 -57.61
CA GLU A 185 -21.34 15.48 -56.40
C GLU A 185 -22.58 14.58 -56.43
N ALA A 186 -23.09 14.19 -55.26
CA ALA A 186 -24.51 13.86 -55.08
C ALA A 186 -24.99 14.26 -53.67
N VAL A 187 -25.71 15.39 -53.59
CA VAL A 187 -26.41 15.87 -52.40
C VAL A 187 -27.65 15.00 -52.15
N ALA A 188 -27.87 14.56 -50.90
CA ALA A 188 -29.09 13.86 -50.50
C ALA A 188 -30.05 14.79 -49.74
N GLU A 189 -31.30 14.90 -50.22
CA GLU A 189 -32.31 15.84 -49.74
C GLU A 189 -32.85 15.52 -48.33
N ILE A 190 -33.08 16.58 -47.54
CA ILE A 190 -33.92 16.54 -46.35
C ILE A 190 -35.38 16.70 -46.79
N THR A 191 -36.21 15.70 -46.53
CA THR A 191 -37.67 15.78 -46.76
C THR A 191 -38.45 16.01 -45.45
N PRO A 192 -39.44 16.92 -45.42
CA PRO A 192 -40.18 17.25 -44.19
C PRO A 192 -41.41 16.36 -43.99
N ALA A 193 -41.52 15.72 -42.83
CA ALA A 193 -42.71 14.95 -42.44
C ALA A 193 -43.72 15.82 -41.65
N THR A 194 -44.95 15.91 -42.15
CA THR A 194 -46.10 16.58 -41.48
C THR A 194 -46.84 15.58 -40.59
N PRO A 195 -47.34 15.94 -39.39
CA PRO A 195 -47.84 14.98 -38.41
C PRO A 195 -49.31 14.58 -38.61
N PRO A 196 -49.71 13.36 -38.21
CA PRO A 196 -51.11 13.01 -38.00
C PRO A 196 -51.46 12.60 -36.56
N ALA A 197 -52.51 13.25 -36.05
CA ALA A 197 -53.62 12.73 -35.25
C ALA A 197 -53.40 11.93 -33.94
N THR A 198 -54.20 12.31 -32.94
CA THR A 198 -54.27 11.79 -31.57
C THR A 198 -55.19 10.56 -31.42
N ALA A 199 -54.94 9.78 -30.34
CA ALA A 199 -55.82 8.85 -29.63
C ALA A 199 -55.78 7.35 -30.03
N PRO A 200 -56.17 6.41 -29.12
CA PRO A 200 -56.26 6.47 -27.65
C PRO A 200 -55.34 5.44 -26.94
N ALA A 201 -55.23 5.53 -25.61
CA ALA A 201 -54.38 4.63 -24.81
C ALA A 201 -54.96 3.19 -24.64
N PRO A 202 -54.15 2.12 -24.77
CA PRO A 202 -54.51 0.76 -24.37
C PRO A 202 -54.24 0.50 -22.87
N PRO A 203 -54.82 -0.55 -22.27
CA PRO A 203 -54.94 -0.69 -20.82
C PRO A 203 -53.69 -1.26 -20.12
N ALA A 204 -53.62 -1.02 -18.81
CA ALA A 204 -52.56 -1.52 -17.93
C ALA A 204 -52.50 -3.06 -17.93
N GLY A 205 -51.39 -3.61 -18.44
CA GLY A 205 -50.98 -5.00 -18.29
C GLY A 205 -49.49 -5.02 -17.95
N GLY A 206 -49.13 -5.62 -16.81
CA GLY A 206 -47.77 -5.57 -16.30
C GLY A 206 -46.77 -6.31 -17.19
N VAL A 207 -45.73 -5.61 -17.61
CA VAL A 207 -44.50 -6.18 -18.20
C VAL A 207 -43.44 -6.14 -17.09
N PRO A 208 -42.66 -7.23 -16.87
CA PRO A 208 -41.69 -7.27 -15.78
C PRO A 208 -40.63 -6.17 -15.92
N SER A 209 -40.37 -5.49 -14.81
CA SER A 209 -39.41 -4.39 -14.73
C SER A 209 -37.99 -4.86 -15.05
N ASN A 210 -37.46 -4.35 -16.17
CA ASN A 210 -36.08 -4.53 -16.58
C ASN A 210 -35.15 -3.78 -15.58
N PRO A 211 -34.23 -4.45 -14.86
CA PRO A 211 -33.39 -3.81 -13.86
C PRO A 211 -32.19 -3.09 -14.51
N GLY A 212 -32.47 -1.99 -15.21
CA GLY A 212 -31.46 -1.12 -15.80
C GLY A 212 -31.28 0.18 -15.01
N SER A 213 -30.02 0.52 -14.72
CA SER A 213 -29.59 1.81 -14.15
C SER A 213 -29.91 2.07 -12.66
N ASN A 214 -29.25 1.33 -11.78
CA ASN A 214 -28.76 1.91 -10.51
C ASN A 214 -27.30 2.32 -10.70
N ASN A 215 -27.07 3.40 -11.45
CA ASN A 215 -25.72 3.91 -11.69
C ASN A 215 -25.27 4.84 -10.56
N SER A 216 -24.96 4.24 -9.42
CA SER A 216 -24.13 4.82 -8.36
C SER A 216 -22.96 3.88 -8.15
N GLY A 217 -21.72 4.38 -8.24
CA GLY A 217 -20.50 3.60 -8.05
C GLY A 217 -20.35 3.11 -6.62
N SER A 218 -21.15 2.14 -6.23
CA SER A 218 -21.07 1.49 -4.92
C SER A 218 -19.79 0.68 -4.91
N ALA A 219 -18.84 1.09 -4.07
CA ALA A 219 -17.86 0.16 -3.55
C ALA A 219 -18.59 -1.12 -3.13
N LEU A 220 -18.04 -2.28 -3.48
CA LEU A 220 -18.46 -3.50 -2.82
C LEU A 220 -17.97 -3.37 -1.37
N GLY A 221 -18.81 -3.75 -0.40
CA GLY A 221 -18.54 -3.53 1.02
C GLY A 221 -17.22 -4.15 1.51
N PRO A 222 -16.83 -3.91 2.77
CA PRO A 222 -15.54 -4.36 3.30
C PRO A 222 -15.21 -5.82 2.93
N GLY A 223 -14.09 -6.00 2.24
CA GLY A 223 -13.58 -7.29 1.83
C GLY A 223 -13.14 -8.08 3.06
N ALA A 224 -13.42 -9.39 3.09
CA ALA A 224 -13.09 -10.25 4.22
C ALA A 224 -11.57 -10.40 4.47
N TRP A 225 -10.75 -9.95 3.51
CA TRP A 225 -9.29 -9.93 3.54
C TRP A 225 -8.69 -8.59 3.97
N GLU A 226 -9.47 -7.52 4.13
CA GLU A 226 -8.93 -6.19 4.46
C GLU A 226 -8.08 -6.20 5.74
N PHE A 227 -7.01 -5.40 5.75
CA PHE A 227 -6.15 -5.26 6.93
C PHE A 227 -6.94 -4.68 8.10
N GLU A 228 -6.69 -5.19 9.31
CA GLU A 228 -7.58 -5.05 10.46
C GLU A 228 -7.80 -3.59 10.89
N GLN A 229 -6.83 -2.72 10.56
CA GLN A 229 -6.89 -1.27 10.82
C GLN A 229 -7.26 -0.40 9.61
N ASP A 230 -7.36 -0.95 8.39
CA ASP A 230 -7.54 -0.15 7.16
C ASP A 230 -8.77 0.75 7.26
N ARG A 231 -9.95 0.14 7.47
CA ARG A 231 -11.20 0.89 7.65
C ARG A 231 -11.19 1.82 8.87
N GLN A 232 -10.44 1.50 9.93
CA GLN A 232 -10.31 2.39 11.10
C GLN A 232 -9.54 3.67 10.74
N TYR A 233 -8.41 3.55 10.03
CA TYR A 233 -7.62 4.71 9.61
C TYR A 233 -8.29 5.48 8.47
N LEU A 234 -8.98 4.79 7.56
CA LEU A 234 -9.86 5.41 6.58
C LEU A 234 -10.93 6.27 7.24
N GLN A 235 -11.59 5.79 8.31
CA GLN A 235 -12.57 6.62 9.02
C GLN A 235 -11.97 7.81 9.76
N ARG A 236 -10.69 7.75 10.19
CA ARG A 236 -9.98 8.93 10.73
C ARG A 236 -9.69 9.94 9.62
N TRP A 237 -9.17 9.49 8.48
CA TRP A 237 -8.95 10.31 7.29
C TRP A 237 -10.24 11.00 6.82
N LEU A 238 -11.34 10.25 6.73
CA LEU A 238 -12.66 10.74 6.34
C LEU A 238 -13.36 11.57 7.42
N ALA A 239 -12.85 11.65 8.66
CA ALA A 239 -13.42 12.51 9.69
C ALA A 239 -13.03 13.99 9.52
N GLU A 240 -11.97 14.26 8.75
CA GLU A 240 -11.45 15.61 8.52
C GLU A 240 -12.33 16.38 7.52
N PRO A 241 -12.92 17.54 7.89
CA PRO A 241 -13.84 18.27 7.02
C PRO A 241 -13.24 18.68 5.67
N GLN A 242 -11.96 19.07 5.65
CA GLN A 242 -11.25 19.47 4.45
C GLN A 242 -11.08 18.30 3.47
N VAL A 243 -10.84 17.09 4.00
CA VAL A 243 -10.77 15.86 3.20
C VAL A 243 -12.13 15.55 2.57
N GLN A 244 -13.24 15.71 3.30
CA GLN A 244 -14.57 15.54 2.72
C GLN A 244 -14.82 16.54 1.58
N GLY A 245 -14.47 17.83 1.75
CA GLY A 245 -14.59 18.83 0.70
C GLY A 245 -13.79 18.48 -0.57
N MET A 246 -12.51 18.10 -0.42
CA MET A 246 -11.65 17.66 -1.53
C MET A 246 -12.24 16.44 -2.26
N LEU A 247 -12.82 15.48 -1.52
CA LEU A 247 -13.43 14.28 -2.09
C LEU A 247 -14.76 14.55 -2.78
N GLU A 248 -15.57 15.48 -2.25
CA GLU A 248 -16.82 15.92 -2.89
C GLU A 248 -16.51 16.60 -4.24
N ASP A 249 -15.59 17.57 -4.27
CA ASP A 249 -15.21 18.28 -5.50
C ASP A 249 -14.59 17.32 -6.54
N LEU A 250 -13.73 16.39 -6.13
CA LEU A 250 -13.16 15.37 -7.03
C LEU A 250 -14.24 14.48 -7.66
N ARG A 251 -15.20 14.02 -6.84
CA ARG A 251 -16.32 13.18 -7.31
C ARG A 251 -17.26 13.96 -8.22
N ASP A 252 -17.49 15.25 -7.94
CA ASP A 252 -18.30 16.12 -8.81
C ASP A 252 -17.61 16.43 -10.14
N VAL A 253 -16.27 16.60 -10.17
CA VAL A 253 -15.54 16.70 -11.46
C VAL A 253 -15.68 15.43 -12.28
N TRP A 254 -15.51 14.23 -11.71
CA TRP A 254 -15.75 12.99 -12.45
C TRP A 254 -17.21 12.83 -12.92
N ARG A 255 -18.18 13.32 -12.15
CA ARG A 255 -19.60 13.22 -12.50
C ARG A 255 -20.05 14.22 -13.56
N LEU A 256 -19.54 15.45 -13.51
CA LEU A 256 -20.05 16.59 -14.28
C LEU A 256 -19.11 17.01 -15.41
N ASN A 257 -17.81 16.70 -15.32
CA ASN A 257 -16.79 17.12 -16.26
C ASN A 257 -15.65 16.08 -16.37
N GLU A 258 -15.98 14.81 -16.63
CA GLU A 258 -15.01 13.73 -16.86
C GLU A 258 -13.97 14.09 -17.95
N ILE A 259 -14.37 14.92 -18.92
CA ILE A 259 -13.52 15.49 -19.98
C ILE A 259 -12.29 16.21 -19.39
N LYS A 260 -12.40 16.83 -18.21
CA LYS A 260 -11.25 17.45 -17.53
C LYS A 260 -10.12 16.45 -17.22
N PHE A 261 -10.45 15.18 -16.98
CA PHE A 261 -9.46 14.12 -16.75
C PHE A 261 -8.98 13.44 -18.04
N MET A 262 -9.67 13.59 -19.19
CA MET A 262 -9.28 12.93 -20.44
C MET A 262 -7.83 13.20 -20.87
N PRO A 263 -7.28 14.44 -20.80
CA PRO A 263 -5.88 14.70 -21.13
C PRO A 263 -4.88 13.90 -20.28
N ALA A 264 -5.24 13.48 -19.06
CA ALA A 264 -4.39 12.68 -18.21
C ALA A 264 -4.36 11.19 -18.60
N TYR A 265 -5.18 10.72 -19.54
CA TYR A 265 -5.24 9.30 -19.94
C TYR A 265 -5.51 9.04 -21.44
N ASP A 266 -5.66 10.05 -22.29
CA ASP A 266 -5.91 9.89 -23.72
C ASP A 266 -4.68 9.45 -24.53
N HIS A 267 -3.47 9.61 -23.98
CA HIS A 267 -2.24 8.99 -24.51
C HIS A 267 -2.21 7.47 -24.28
N ALA A 268 -3.01 6.95 -23.34
CA ALA A 268 -3.13 5.52 -23.08
C ALA A 268 -4.12 4.87 -24.06
N ALA A 269 -3.59 4.04 -24.96
CA ALA A 269 -4.38 3.34 -25.97
C ALA A 269 -5.33 2.31 -25.33
N ARG A 270 -6.54 2.16 -25.88
CA ARG A 270 -7.45 1.07 -25.50
C ARG A 270 -6.81 -0.29 -25.77
N MET A 271 -6.77 -1.15 -24.75
CA MET A 271 -6.19 -2.48 -24.89
C MET A 271 -7.08 -3.36 -25.78
N GLN A 272 -6.53 -3.85 -26.88
CA GLN A 272 -7.20 -4.86 -27.70
C GLN A 272 -7.01 -6.22 -27.04
N ARG A 273 -8.08 -6.78 -26.43
CA ARG A 273 -8.02 -8.08 -25.71
C ARG A 273 -7.42 -9.19 -26.58
N ASP A 274 -7.77 -9.23 -27.87
CA ASP A 274 -7.25 -10.22 -28.83
C ASP A 274 -5.72 -10.16 -29.05
N ARG A 275 -5.09 -9.00 -28.81
CA ARG A 275 -3.63 -8.84 -28.89
C ARG A 275 -2.91 -9.16 -27.58
N HIS A 276 -3.63 -9.15 -26.46
CA HIS A 276 -3.10 -9.38 -25.11
C HIS A 276 -3.99 -10.37 -24.33
N PRO A 277 -4.19 -11.60 -24.84
CA PRO A 277 -5.16 -12.55 -24.28
C PRO A 277 -4.80 -12.98 -22.86
N GLU A 278 -3.51 -13.06 -22.53
CA GLU A 278 -3.00 -13.38 -21.19
C GLU A 278 -3.39 -12.30 -20.15
N ILE A 279 -3.30 -11.02 -20.52
CA ILE A 279 -3.65 -9.87 -19.66
C ILE A 279 -5.17 -9.78 -19.48
N ALA A 280 -5.90 -10.00 -20.58
CA ALA A 280 -7.37 -10.05 -20.56
C ALA A 280 -7.86 -11.18 -19.64
N ALA A 281 -7.35 -12.41 -19.81
CA ALA A 281 -7.72 -13.55 -18.97
C ALA A 281 -7.34 -13.37 -17.50
N ALA A 282 -6.14 -12.83 -17.22
CA ALA A 282 -5.72 -12.51 -15.84
C ALA A 282 -6.64 -11.47 -15.20
N THR A 283 -7.02 -10.43 -15.93
CA THR A 283 -7.94 -9.39 -15.44
C THR A 283 -9.35 -9.97 -15.24
N GLU A 284 -9.89 -10.73 -16.19
CA GLU A 284 -11.21 -11.36 -16.08
C GLU A 284 -11.29 -12.31 -14.88
N LYS A 285 -10.24 -13.08 -14.60
CA LYS A 285 -10.12 -13.90 -13.39
C LYS A 285 -10.15 -13.03 -12.12
N CYS A 286 -9.35 -11.96 -12.06
CA CYS A 286 -9.34 -11.05 -10.90
C CYS A 286 -10.67 -10.32 -10.69
N LEU A 287 -11.32 -9.86 -11.76
CA LEU A 287 -12.64 -9.23 -11.70
C LEU A 287 -13.65 -10.19 -11.07
N HIS A 288 -13.72 -11.43 -11.57
CA HIS A 288 -14.61 -12.46 -11.03
C HIS A 288 -14.33 -12.75 -9.54
N GLN A 289 -13.07 -12.99 -9.18
CA GLN A 289 -12.66 -13.29 -7.80
C GLN A 289 -12.93 -12.12 -6.82
N LEU A 290 -12.82 -10.87 -7.28
CA LEU A 290 -13.11 -9.66 -6.50
C LEU A 290 -14.59 -9.24 -6.54
N GLY A 291 -15.44 -9.96 -7.27
CA GLY A 291 -16.86 -9.66 -7.43
C GLY A 291 -17.18 -8.47 -8.36
N LEU A 292 -16.18 -7.97 -9.10
CA LEU A 292 -16.34 -6.91 -10.10
C LEU A 292 -16.82 -7.48 -11.44
N HIS A 293 -17.59 -6.68 -12.20
CA HIS A 293 -18.24 -7.15 -13.43
C HIS A 293 -17.54 -6.73 -14.73
N ASP A 294 -16.86 -5.58 -14.75
CA ASP A 294 -16.16 -5.07 -15.94
C ASP A 294 -15.04 -4.10 -15.52
N CYS A 295 -14.10 -3.84 -16.45
CA CYS A 295 -13.12 -2.76 -16.37
C CYS A 295 -12.60 -2.40 -17.78
N GLU A 296 -12.59 -1.11 -18.13
CA GLU A 296 -11.93 -0.64 -19.36
C GLU A 296 -10.41 -0.73 -19.16
N LEU A 297 -9.78 -1.64 -19.90
CA LEU A 297 -8.33 -1.79 -19.92
C LEU A 297 -7.69 -0.89 -20.98
N ARG A 298 -6.67 -0.15 -20.56
CA ARG A 298 -5.84 0.71 -21.41
C ARG A 298 -4.36 0.36 -21.21
N MET A 299 -3.52 0.68 -22.18
CA MET A 299 -2.09 0.37 -22.19
C MET A 299 -1.26 1.59 -22.58
N VAL A 300 -0.05 1.69 -22.03
CA VAL A 300 0.75 2.92 -22.18
C VAL A 300 2.28 2.71 -22.25
N VAL A 301 2.93 3.67 -22.93
CA VAL A 301 4.37 3.84 -23.28
C VAL A 301 5.41 3.85 -22.15
N GLU A 302 5.17 3.25 -20.99
CA GLU A 302 5.79 3.76 -19.74
C GLU A 302 6.58 2.77 -18.89
N ARG A 303 7.44 3.35 -18.04
CA ARG A 303 8.35 2.71 -17.08
C ARG A 303 7.69 2.25 -15.77
N GLY A 304 6.37 2.43 -15.60
CA GLY A 304 5.67 2.01 -14.38
C GLY A 304 5.66 0.49 -14.19
N LEU A 305 5.86 0.04 -12.95
CA LEU A 305 5.73 -1.37 -12.53
C LEU A 305 4.42 -1.65 -11.77
N HIS A 306 3.43 -0.76 -11.90
CA HIS A 306 2.13 -0.89 -11.25
C HIS A 306 1.01 -0.48 -12.21
N PRO A 307 -0.10 -1.23 -12.29
CA PRO A 307 -1.31 -0.76 -12.96
C PRO A 307 -1.92 0.42 -12.22
N VAL A 308 -2.46 1.37 -12.97
CA VAL A 308 -3.01 2.63 -12.44
C VAL A 308 -4.54 2.62 -12.57
N PRO A 309 -5.30 2.61 -11.46
CA PRO A 309 -6.73 2.91 -11.51
C PRO A 309 -6.93 4.42 -11.70
N ILE A 310 -7.81 4.81 -12.62
CA ILE A 310 -7.98 6.23 -13.04
C ILE A 310 -9.35 6.79 -12.73
N THR A 311 -10.40 6.00 -12.95
CA THR A 311 -11.80 6.39 -12.74
C THR A 311 -12.57 5.20 -12.16
N PRO A 312 -13.50 5.42 -11.22
CA PRO A 312 -14.24 4.32 -10.58
C PRO A 312 -15.52 3.92 -11.33
N ALA A 313 -16.06 4.79 -12.19
CA ALA A 313 -17.33 4.56 -12.89
C ALA A 313 -17.36 5.27 -14.28
N PRO A 314 -17.26 4.52 -15.39
CA PRO A 314 -16.92 3.11 -15.46
C PRO A 314 -15.50 2.87 -14.90
N PRO A 315 -15.24 1.72 -14.26
CA PRO A 315 -13.92 1.42 -13.71
C PRO A 315 -12.88 1.30 -14.84
N ARG A 316 -11.81 2.10 -14.78
CA ARG A 316 -10.73 2.08 -15.77
C ARG A 316 -9.37 1.81 -15.14
N LEU A 317 -8.63 0.89 -15.75
CA LEU A 317 -7.29 0.49 -15.33
C LEU A 317 -6.32 0.63 -16.50
N ILE A 318 -5.22 1.37 -16.30
CA ILE A 318 -4.14 1.47 -17.27
C ILE A 318 -2.99 0.57 -16.85
N ILE A 319 -2.44 -0.14 -17.83
CA ILE A 319 -1.38 -1.13 -17.67
C ILE A 319 -0.13 -0.60 -18.39
N PRO A 320 0.91 -0.15 -17.66
CA PRO A 320 2.17 0.23 -18.27
C PRO A 320 2.83 -0.94 -18.99
N THR A 321 3.45 -0.68 -20.14
CA THR A 321 4.14 -1.73 -20.89
C THR A 321 5.41 -2.25 -20.20
N MET A 322 6.03 -1.51 -19.29
CA MET A 322 7.16 -2.04 -18.49
C MET A 322 6.71 -3.11 -17.50
N LEU A 323 5.54 -2.98 -16.85
CA LEU A 323 4.98 -4.03 -15.99
C LEU A 323 4.87 -5.36 -16.75
N ILE A 324 4.30 -5.34 -17.95
CA ILE A 324 4.12 -6.55 -18.81
C ILE A 324 5.46 -7.19 -19.18
N LYS A 325 6.53 -6.39 -19.32
CA LYS A 325 7.88 -6.87 -19.60
C LYS A 325 8.61 -7.41 -18.36
N ALA A 326 8.29 -6.89 -17.17
CA ALA A 326 8.97 -7.21 -15.92
C ALA A 326 8.33 -8.40 -15.17
N MET A 327 7.03 -8.62 -15.37
CA MET A 327 6.21 -9.51 -14.57
C MET A 327 5.27 -10.34 -15.44
N GLY A 328 5.27 -11.66 -15.23
CA GLY A 328 4.41 -12.61 -15.94
C GLY A 328 3.49 -13.36 -14.99
N GLY A 329 2.58 -14.16 -15.55
CA GLY A 329 1.79 -15.16 -14.80
C GLY A 329 1.18 -14.63 -13.50
N ALA A 330 1.57 -15.24 -12.37
CA ALA A 330 1.07 -14.90 -11.04
C ALA A 330 1.50 -13.50 -10.57
N GLU A 331 2.70 -13.02 -10.92
CA GLU A 331 3.17 -11.67 -10.57
C GLU A 331 2.32 -10.58 -11.23
N LEU A 332 2.04 -10.74 -12.52
CA LEU A 332 1.15 -9.84 -13.26
C LEU A 332 -0.27 -9.90 -12.68
N GLN A 333 -0.78 -11.11 -12.41
CA GLN A 333 -2.11 -11.27 -11.83
C GLN A 333 -2.22 -10.61 -10.45
N PHE A 334 -1.18 -10.72 -9.61
CA PHE A 334 -1.10 -10.09 -8.29
C PHE A 334 -1.25 -8.56 -8.39
N HIS A 335 -0.48 -7.91 -9.27
CA HIS A 335 -0.57 -6.46 -9.44
C HIS A 335 -1.89 -5.99 -10.05
N LEU A 336 -2.47 -6.75 -11.00
CA LEU A 336 -3.79 -6.46 -11.55
C LEU A 336 -4.87 -6.54 -10.46
N ALA A 337 -4.89 -7.61 -9.66
CA ALA A 337 -5.80 -7.76 -8.53
C ALA A 337 -5.61 -6.66 -7.48
N ARG A 338 -4.36 -6.30 -7.13
CA ARG A 338 -4.07 -5.22 -6.19
C ARG A 338 -4.65 -3.88 -6.64
N SER A 339 -4.52 -3.55 -7.93
CA SER A 339 -5.07 -2.29 -8.46
C SER A 339 -6.58 -2.31 -8.65
N LEU A 340 -7.17 -3.47 -8.98
CA LEU A 340 -8.61 -3.67 -8.98
C LEU A 340 -9.21 -3.61 -7.56
N GLU A 341 -8.47 -4.01 -6.53
CA GLU A 341 -8.92 -3.89 -5.14
C GLU A 341 -9.13 -2.43 -4.72
N TYR A 342 -8.25 -1.51 -5.13
CA TYR A 342 -8.44 -0.08 -4.88
C TYR A 342 -9.72 0.48 -5.54
N ILE A 343 -10.13 -0.07 -6.68
CA ILE A 343 -11.42 0.23 -7.31
C ILE A 343 -12.57 -0.42 -6.50
N ARG A 344 -12.46 -1.71 -6.19
CA ARG A 344 -13.48 -2.51 -5.49
C ARG A 344 -13.83 -1.94 -4.12
N ALA A 345 -12.82 -1.62 -3.32
CA ALA A 345 -12.94 -1.07 -1.99
C ALA A 345 -13.41 0.40 -1.97
N GLY A 346 -13.42 1.05 -3.14
CA GLY A 346 -13.81 2.44 -3.35
C GLY A 346 -12.76 3.46 -2.91
N TYR A 347 -11.46 3.11 -2.93
CA TYR A 347 -10.36 3.92 -2.38
C TYR A 347 -9.72 4.89 -3.37
N LEU A 348 -10.09 4.83 -4.65
CA LEU A 348 -9.45 5.62 -5.71
C LEU A 348 -9.48 7.15 -5.45
N PRO A 349 -10.63 7.79 -5.16
CA PRO A 349 -10.63 9.23 -4.87
C PRO A 349 -9.80 9.57 -3.62
N GLU A 350 -9.87 8.73 -2.59
CA GLU A 350 -9.12 8.90 -1.35
C GLU A 350 -7.61 8.78 -1.58
N TYR A 351 -7.15 7.85 -2.44
CA TYR A 351 -5.74 7.74 -2.83
C TYR A 351 -5.24 8.99 -3.57
N LEU A 352 -6.04 9.55 -4.50
CA LEU A 352 -5.64 10.74 -5.26
C LEU A 352 -5.56 11.99 -4.36
N VAL A 353 -6.52 12.17 -3.46
CA VAL A 353 -6.45 13.28 -2.47
C VAL A 353 -5.27 13.06 -1.51
N ALA A 354 -5.09 11.85 -0.98
CA ALA A 354 -4.03 11.53 -0.04
C ALA A 354 -2.61 11.67 -0.65
N ASP A 355 -2.39 11.23 -1.89
CA ASP A 355 -1.12 11.42 -2.60
C ASP A 355 -0.88 12.91 -2.97
N THR A 356 -1.93 13.71 -3.21
CA THR A 356 -1.79 15.17 -3.41
C THR A 356 -1.38 15.87 -2.11
N VAL A 357 -2.13 15.67 -1.03
CA VAL A 357 -1.86 16.28 0.29
C VAL A 357 -0.48 15.89 0.82
N ALA A 358 -0.05 14.65 0.58
CA ALA A 358 1.29 14.18 0.95
C ALA A 358 2.43 14.69 0.03
N ASP A 359 2.14 15.57 -0.95
CA ASP A 359 3.06 16.06 -2.00
C ASP A 359 3.88 14.92 -2.61
N ARG A 360 3.19 13.85 -2.99
CA ARG A 360 3.79 12.70 -3.66
C ARG A 360 3.68 12.83 -5.17
N PRO A 361 4.52 12.11 -5.93
CA PRO A 361 4.18 11.76 -7.28
C PRO A 361 2.83 11.01 -7.24
N LEU A 362 1.77 11.66 -7.71
CA LEU A 362 0.52 10.98 -8.04
C LEU A 362 0.87 9.75 -8.87
N ARG A 363 0.10 8.67 -8.71
CA ARG A 363 0.28 7.40 -9.44
C ARG A 363 -0.09 7.52 -10.93
N ALA A 364 0.15 8.67 -11.51
CA ALA A 364 -0.08 9.01 -12.89
C ALA A 364 0.95 8.34 -13.81
N LEU A 365 0.72 8.57 -15.09
CA LEU A 365 1.20 7.78 -16.19
C LEU A 365 2.37 8.52 -16.82
N GLY A 366 3.59 8.13 -16.47
CA GLY A 366 4.80 8.83 -16.89
C GLY A 366 4.86 10.29 -16.43
N ASP A 367 5.86 11.01 -16.92
CA ASP A 367 6.16 12.36 -16.44
C ASP A 367 5.16 13.40 -16.96
N GLU A 368 4.71 13.27 -18.22
CA GLU A 368 3.79 14.23 -18.86
C GLU A 368 2.38 14.17 -18.27
N SER A 369 1.79 12.98 -18.15
CA SER A 369 0.45 12.83 -17.58
C SER A 369 0.45 12.97 -16.06
N PHE A 370 1.61 12.82 -15.41
CA PHE A 370 1.79 13.25 -14.03
C PHE A 370 1.60 14.75 -13.88
N GLU A 371 2.27 15.59 -14.66
CA GLU A 371 2.08 17.04 -14.55
C GLU A 371 0.66 17.48 -14.92
N ILE A 372 0.03 16.86 -15.93
CA ILE A 372 -1.38 17.10 -16.27
C ILE A 372 -2.30 16.72 -15.11
N LEU A 373 -2.16 15.52 -14.54
CA LEU A 373 -2.99 15.09 -13.41
C LEU A 373 -2.72 15.94 -12.17
N ARG A 374 -1.47 16.31 -11.91
CA ARG A 374 -1.08 17.20 -10.81
C ARG A 374 -1.74 18.57 -10.93
N ALA A 375 -1.75 19.16 -12.14
CA ALA A 375 -2.44 20.42 -12.38
C ALA A 375 -3.96 20.31 -12.16
N ILE A 376 -4.59 19.23 -12.63
CA ILE A 376 -6.02 18.96 -12.40
C ILE A 376 -6.32 18.81 -10.90
N MET A 377 -5.55 18.00 -10.19
CA MET A 377 -5.72 17.75 -8.76
C MET A 377 -5.45 19.02 -7.94
N HIS A 378 -4.43 19.81 -8.28
CA HIS A 378 -4.16 21.09 -7.63
C HIS A 378 -5.32 22.06 -7.83
N GLU A 379 -5.93 22.17 -9.03
CA GLU A 379 -7.11 23.03 -9.23
C GLU A 379 -8.32 22.59 -8.38
N ILE A 380 -8.46 21.28 -8.13
CA ILE A 380 -9.54 20.70 -7.29
C ILE A 380 -9.26 20.89 -5.79
N ILE A 381 -8.01 20.73 -5.36
CA ILE A 381 -7.62 20.64 -3.94
C ILE A 381 -7.15 21.99 -3.37
N TYR A 382 -6.57 22.87 -4.18
CA TYR A 382 -6.10 24.20 -3.75
C TYR A 382 -7.16 25.05 -3.02
N PRO A 383 -8.47 25.03 -3.38
CA PRO A 383 -9.50 25.72 -2.60
C PRO A 383 -9.63 25.24 -1.14
N HIS A 384 -9.17 24.02 -0.84
CA HIS A 384 -9.17 23.42 0.50
C HIS A 384 -7.80 23.57 1.18
N GLU A 385 -6.70 23.31 0.46
CA GLU A 385 -5.33 23.43 0.99
C GLU A 385 -4.88 24.87 1.23
N GLY A 386 -5.27 25.81 0.37
CA GLY A 386 -4.77 27.20 0.38
C GLY A 386 -5.12 28.01 1.62
N PHE A 387 -5.96 27.48 2.51
CA PHE A 387 -6.33 28.07 3.80
C PHE A 387 -5.86 27.27 5.02
N LEU A 388 -5.21 26.11 4.81
CA LEU A 388 -4.67 25.30 5.91
C LEU A 388 -3.46 25.95 6.56
N LYS A 389 -3.40 25.89 7.88
CA LYS A 389 -2.17 26.14 8.62
C LYS A 389 -1.20 24.99 8.41
N LYS A 390 0.10 25.26 8.57
CA LYS A 390 1.17 24.25 8.49
C LYS A 390 0.90 23.02 9.36
N GLU A 391 0.44 23.20 10.60
CA GLU A 391 0.14 22.11 11.53
C GLU A 391 -1.04 21.23 11.05
N GLU A 392 -2.08 21.86 10.50
CA GLU A 392 -3.24 21.16 9.93
C GLU A 392 -2.83 20.36 8.69
N HIS A 393 -2.01 20.95 7.81
CA HIS A 393 -1.44 20.27 6.66
C HIS A 393 -0.58 19.07 7.07
N GLU A 394 0.35 19.23 8.02
CA GLU A 394 1.16 18.12 8.55
C GLU A 394 0.32 17.02 9.20
N HIS A 395 -0.78 17.37 9.87
CA HIS A 395 -1.74 16.40 10.43
C HIS A 395 -2.44 15.60 9.34
N LEU A 396 -2.96 16.25 8.30
CA LEU A 396 -3.56 15.57 7.15
C LEU A 396 -2.55 14.66 6.45
N GLN A 397 -1.30 15.09 6.27
CA GLN A 397 -0.23 14.26 5.70
C GLN A 397 0.04 12.99 6.52
N LYS A 398 0.06 13.10 7.85
CA LYS A 398 0.24 11.96 8.76
C LYS A 398 -0.95 10.99 8.69
N LEU A 399 -2.19 11.50 8.61
CA LEU A 399 -3.38 10.66 8.44
C LEU A 399 -3.43 9.95 7.08
N ALA A 400 -3.18 10.69 5.99
CA ALA A 400 -3.10 10.18 4.63
C ALA A 400 -2.10 9.03 4.53
N HIS A 401 -0.85 9.27 4.96
CA HIS A 401 0.21 8.27 4.95
C HIS A 401 -0.14 7.04 5.79
N ALA A 402 -0.61 7.26 7.04
CA ALA A 402 -0.94 6.16 7.93
C ALA A 402 -2.07 5.28 7.35
N TRP A 403 -3.13 5.87 6.78
CA TRP A 403 -4.19 5.09 6.11
C TRP A 403 -3.68 4.33 4.89
N GLN A 404 -2.99 5.00 3.96
CA GLN A 404 -2.56 4.39 2.70
C GLN A 404 -1.63 3.18 2.91
N GLN A 405 -0.79 3.20 3.95
CA GLN A 405 -0.01 2.04 4.38
C GLN A 405 -0.90 0.80 4.64
N ARG A 406 -2.03 0.95 5.33
CA ARG A 406 -2.96 -0.18 5.59
C ARG A 406 -3.74 -0.57 4.35
N ALA A 407 -4.17 0.40 3.54
CA ALA A 407 -4.86 0.12 2.28
C ALA A 407 -3.97 -0.69 1.32
N THR A 408 -2.67 -0.40 1.26
CA THR A 408 -1.70 -1.22 0.50
C THR A 408 -1.61 -2.65 1.05
N LEU A 409 -1.65 -2.88 2.37
CA LEU A 409 -1.69 -4.22 2.97
C LEU A 409 -3.00 -4.98 2.63
N SER A 410 -4.16 -4.33 2.70
CA SER A 410 -5.44 -4.90 2.23
C SER A 410 -5.36 -5.34 0.77
N ALA A 411 -4.74 -4.49 -0.06
CA ALA A 411 -4.60 -4.75 -1.48
C ALA A 411 -3.59 -5.86 -1.79
N ASP A 412 -2.50 -6.00 -1.04
CA ASP A 412 -1.58 -7.13 -1.17
C ASP A 412 -2.25 -8.46 -0.81
N ARG A 413 -3.11 -8.49 0.23
CA ARG A 413 -3.91 -9.67 0.58
C ARG A 413 -4.88 -10.04 -0.55
N ALA A 414 -5.57 -9.07 -1.14
CA ALA A 414 -6.42 -9.27 -2.32
C ALA A 414 -5.64 -9.78 -3.54
N GLY A 415 -4.45 -9.22 -3.78
CA GLY A 415 -3.53 -9.61 -4.83
C GLY A 415 -3.13 -11.08 -4.73
N TRP A 416 -2.71 -11.51 -3.52
CA TRP A 416 -2.32 -12.89 -3.23
C TRP A 416 -3.48 -13.87 -3.38
N LEU A 417 -4.67 -13.53 -2.86
CA LEU A 417 -5.85 -14.39 -3.00
C LEU A 417 -6.20 -14.64 -4.47
N CYS A 418 -6.05 -13.63 -5.34
CA CYS A 418 -6.34 -13.77 -6.76
C CYS A 418 -5.28 -14.57 -7.53
N CYS A 419 -3.99 -14.22 -7.39
CA CYS A 419 -2.92 -14.94 -8.08
C CYS A 419 -2.80 -16.39 -7.58
N GLY A 420 -3.00 -16.57 -6.28
CA GLY A 420 -3.10 -17.86 -5.61
C GLY A 420 -1.76 -18.50 -5.23
N ASP A 421 -0.65 -17.84 -5.55
CA ASP A 421 0.73 -18.26 -5.27
C ASP A 421 1.39 -17.23 -4.34
N LEU A 422 1.91 -17.68 -3.19
CA LEU A 422 2.46 -16.80 -2.17
C LEU A 422 3.87 -16.30 -2.50
N ASP A 423 4.71 -17.15 -3.09
CA ASP A 423 6.10 -16.80 -3.36
C ASP A 423 6.18 -15.84 -4.55
N GLU A 424 5.36 -16.05 -5.58
CA GLU A 424 5.20 -15.13 -6.71
C GLU A 424 4.53 -13.80 -6.27
N ALA A 425 3.57 -13.82 -5.34
CA ALA A 425 3.01 -12.60 -4.75
C ALA A 425 4.07 -11.78 -3.99
N CYS A 426 4.90 -12.44 -3.18
CA CYS A 426 5.98 -11.79 -2.45
C CYS A 426 7.09 -11.28 -3.39
N LEU A 427 7.43 -12.03 -4.45
CA LEU A 427 8.37 -11.59 -5.48
C LEU A 427 7.85 -10.37 -6.26
N ALA A 428 6.55 -10.35 -6.59
CA ALA A 428 5.90 -9.21 -7.22
C ALA A 428 5.93 -7.95 -6.35
N ILE A 429 5.73 -8.07 -5.03
CA ILE A 429 5.92 -6.95 -4.09
C ILE A 429 7.37 -6.43 -4.15
N ALA A 430 8.37 -7.32 -4.09
CA ALA A 430 9.78 -6.94 -4.15
C ALA A 430 10.14 -6.25 -5.47
N LYS A 431 9.82 -6.86 -6.62
CA LYS A 431 10.00 -6.26 -7.95
C LYS A 431 9.26 -4.94 -8.12
N GLY A 432 8.12 -4.78 -7.45
CA GLY A 432 7.34 -3.54 -7.45
C GLY A 432 8.07 -2.33 -6.86
N SER A 433 9.11 -2.53 -6.03
CA SER A 433 9.93 -1.43 -5.49
C SER A 433 11.07 -0.99 -6.41
N ALA A 434 11.32 -1.70 -7.53
CA ALA A 434 12.38 -1.36 -8.47
C ALA A 434 12.08 -0.06 -9.26
N HIS A 435 13.13 0.67 -9.60
CA HIS A 435 13.08 1.88 -10.40
C HIS A 435 13.25 1.62 -11.92
N SER A 436 13.59 0.39 -12.32
CA SER A 436 13.78 0.01 -13.72
C SER A 436 13.49 -1.46 -14.02
N LEU A 437 13.27 -1.78 -15.30
CA LEU A 437 13.11 -3.14 -15.80
C LEU A 437 14.35 -4.02 -15.51
N ASP A 438 15.55 -3.46 -15.71
CA ASP A 438 16.82 -4.18 -15.50
C ASP A 438 17.11 -4.49 -14.04
N GLU A 439 16.51 -3.73 -13.12
CA GLU A 439 16.55 -3.96 -11.68
C GLU A 439 15.49 -4.99 -11.29
N ALA A 440 14.23 -4.81 -11.71
CA ALA A 440 13.14 -5.75 -11.48
C ALA A 440 13.47 -7.17 -12.01
N ALA A 441 14.15 -7.28 -13.15
CA ALA A 441 14.58 -8.56 -13.72
C ALA A 441 15.70 -9.27 -12.94
N LYS A 442 16.42 -8.56 -12.07
CA LYS A 442 17.52 -9.10 -11.24
C LYS A 442 17.08 -9.42 -9.81
N ILE A 443 15.96 -8.89 -9.35
CA ILE A 443 15.42 -9.13 -8.02
C ILE A 443 15.00 -10.60 -7.88
N THR A 444 15.53 -11.27 -6.86
CA THR A 444 15.00 -12.52 -6.32
C THR A 444 14.42 -12.25 -4.93
N LEU A 445 13.43 -13.03 -4.50
CA LEU A 445 12.78 -12.82 -3.20
C LEU A 445 13.76 -12.98 -2.03
N GLU A 446 14.62 -13.99 -2.08
CA GLU A 446 15.69 -14.23 -1.10
C GLU A 446 16.69 -13.07 -1.06
N GLY A 447 17.23 -12.67 -2.23
CA GLY A 447 18.21 -11.58 -2.33
C GLY A 447 17.63 -10.19 -1.99
N PHE A 448 16.32 -10.02 -2.10
CA PHE A 448 15.63 -8.83 -1.61
C PHE A 448 15.49 -8.84 -0.09
N LEU A 449 15.01 -9.94 0.49
CA LEU A 449 14.79 -10.04 1.94
C LEU A 449 16.09 -10.07 2.76
N GLU A 450 17.19 -10.59 2.23
CA GLU A 450 18.50 -10.59 2.90
C GLU A 450 19.01 -9.17 3.18
N GLN A 451 18.63 -8.17 2.35
CA GLN A 451 18.96 -6.75 2.56
C GLN A 451 18.30 -6.16 3.83
N PHE A 452 17.22 -6.77 4.31
CA PHE A 452 16.41 -6.32 5.45
C PHE A 452 16.38 -7.36 6.58
N LYS A 453 17.43 -8.20 6.65
CA LYS A 453 17.59 -9.26 7.64
C LYS A 453 18.04 -8.68 8.98
N GLY A 454 17.37 -9.11 10.04
CA GLY A 454 17.55 -8.53 11.37
C GLY A 454 16.87 -7.17 11.58
N GLU A 455 16.36 -6.53 10.51
CA GLU A 455 15.62 -5.28 10.65
C GLU A 455 14.24 -5.49 11.30
N ASP A 456 14.00 -4.64 12.30
CA ASP A 456 12.75 -4.54 13.05
C ASP A 456 11.59 -4.18 12.11
N PRO A 457 10.46 -4.94 12.11
CA PRO A 457 9.25 -4.58 11.39
C PRO A 457 8.80 -3.13 11.59
N ALA A 458 9.03 -2.52 12.76
CA ALA A 458 8.69 -1.12 12.99
C ALA A 458 9.56 -0.13 12.21
N LYS A 459 10.87 -0.40 12.09
CA LYS A 459 11.76 0.40 11.23
C LYS A 459 11.41 0.25 9.75
N LEU A 460 11.11 -0.97 9.31
CA LEU A 460 10.68 -1.24 7.92
C LEU A 460 9.35 -0.57 7.56
N ALA A 461 8.47 -0.36 8.55
CA ALA A 461 7.21 0.35 8.38
C ALA A 461 7.32 1.88 8.49
N ALA A 462 8.39 2.40 9.09
CA ALA A 462 8.60 3.83 9.37
C ALA A 462 9.21 4.59 8.17
N ILE A 463 8.49 4.61 7.05
CA ILE A 463 8.93 5.31 5.83
C ILE A 463 8.54 6.80 5.83
N PRO A 464 9.28 7.68 5.11
CA PRO A 464 8.96 9.10 4.99
C PRO A 464 7.56 9.40 4.45
N LEU A 465 6.91 10.47 4.93
CA LEU A 465 5.55 10.84 4.52
C LEU A 465 5.39 11.06 3.00
N LYS A 466 6.44 11.54 2.32
CA LYS A 466 6.48 11.75 0.86
C LYS A 466 6.77 10.48 0.06
N GLU A 467 7.15 9.38 0.70
CA GLU A 467 7.43 8.12 0.01
C GLU A 467 6.12 7.34 -0.24
N ILE A 468 5.97 6.78 -1.44
CA ILE A 468 4.77 6.03 -1.83
C ILE A 468 4.90 4.59 -1.27
N PRO A 469 3.97 4.10 -0.42
CA PRO A 469 4.05 2.76 0.18
C PRO A 469 4.19 1.61 -0.84
N ASP A 470 3.58 1.75 -2.03
CA ASP A 470 3.65 0.73 -3.08
C ASP A 470 5.06 0.56 -3.69
N ARG A 471 5.90 1.62 -3.66
CA ARG A 471 7.24 1.67 -4.28
C ARG A 471 8.41 1.60 -3.28
N SER A 472 8.16 1.78 -1.99
CA SER A 472 9.21 1.78 -0.98
C SER A 472 9.81 0.40 -0.74
N ALA A 473 11.14 0.24 -0.84
CA ALA A 473 11.80 -1.04 -0.63
C ALA A 473 11.75 -1.53 0.85
N PRO A 474 12.03 -0.70 1.88
CA PRO A 474 11.81 -1.08 3.28
C PRO A 474 10.35 -1.47 3.55
N TYR A 475 9.39 -0.70 3.02
CA TYR A 475 7.97 -1.02 3.20
C TYR A 475 7.54 -2.28 2.45
N ALA A 476 8.12 -2.56 1.27
CA ALA A 476 7.91 -3.80 0.54
C ALA A 476 8.41 -5.02 1.35
N ALA A 477 9.56 -4.92 2.02
CA ALA A 477 10.05 -5.98 2.91
C ALA A 477 9.12 -6.19 4.12
N TYR A 478 8.58 -5.11 4.70
CA TYR A 478 7.53 -5.19 5.72
C TYR A 478 6.26 -5.88 5.17
N ARG A 479 5.71 -5.41 4.05
CA ARG A 479 4.53 -5.97 3.37
C ARG A 479 4.67 -7.47 3.09
N ILE A 480 5.84 -7.92 2.63
CA ILE A 480 6.15 -9.34 2.42
C ILE A 480 6.06 -10.12 3.75
N LYS A 481 6.73 -9.65 4.82
CA LYS A 481 6.65 -10.28 6.16
C LYS A 481 5.18 -10.38 6.64
N MET A 482 4.39 -9.33 6.44
CA MET A 482 2.96 -9.29 6.83
C MET A 482 2.08 -10.22 6.01
N LEU A 483 2.29 -10.31 4.69
CA LEU A 483 1.54 -11.20 3.81
C LEU A 483 1.87 -12.66 4.10
N GLN A 484 3.16 -13.01 4.27
CA GLN A 484 3.60 -14.36 4.65
C GLN A 484 3.09 -14.80 6.03
N TRP A 485 2.96 -13.87 6.98
CA TRP A 485 2.30 -14.12 8.26
C TRP A 485 0.80 -14.36 8.06
N TRP A 486 0.10 -13.46 7.37
CA TRP A 486 -1.35 -13.53 7.23
C TRP A 486 -1.82 -14.77 6.46
N ALA A 487 -1.08 -15.16 5.41
CA ALA A 487 -1.35 -16.35 4.61
C ALA A 487 -1.36 -17.67 5.43
N LYS A 488 -0.69 -17.68 6.60
CA LYS A 488 -0.63 -18.83 7.51
C LYS A 488 -1.72 -18.79 8.60
N THR A 489 -2.48 -17.71 8.71
CA THR A 489 -3.57 -17.58 9.69
C THR A 489 -4.79 -18.42 9.27
N PRO A 490 -5.65 -18.86 10.21
CA PRO A 490 -6.90 -19.54 9.87
C PRO A 490 -7.83 -18.72 8.95
N ALA A 491 -7.79 -17.38 9.05
CA ALA A 491 -8.55 -16.50 8.18
C ALA A 491 -7.99 -16.49 6.74
N GLY A 492 -6.67 -16.32 6.59
CA GLY A 492 -5.99 -16.34 5.30
C GLY A 492 -6.15 -17.68 4.57
N LEU A 493 -5.97 -18.81 5.27
CA LEU A 493 -6.16 -20.15 4.71
C LEU A 493 -7.59 -20.38 4.22
N LYS A 494 -8.59 -20.05 5.04
CA LYS A 494 -10.01 -20.19 4.68
C LYS A 494 -10.39 -19.33 3.47
N LEU A 495 -9.87 -18.11 3.37
CA LEU A 495 -10.11 -17.25 2.21
C LEU A 495 -9.39 -17.77 0.96
N ARG A 496 -8.19 -18.34 1.13
CA ARG A 496 -7.45 -18.93 0.02
C ARG A 496 -8.17 -20.13 -0.60
N GLU A 497 -8.83 -20.96 0.22
CA GLU A 497 -9.74 -22.03 -0.25
C GLU A 497 -10.90 -21.44 -1.07
N GLN A 498 -11.58 -20.42 -0.55
CA GLN A 498 -12.71 -19.76 -1.23
C GLN A 498 -12.36 -19.07 -2.56
N PHE A 499 -11.08 -18.73 -2.77
CA PHE A 499 -10.56 -18.17 -4.03
C PHE A 499 -9.94 -19.24 -4.95
N ALA A 500 -9.86 -20.51 -4.52
CA ALA A 500 -9.41 -21.63 -5.34
C ALA A 500 -10.55 -22.30 -6.12
N ASP A 501 -11.78 -22.21 -5.59
CA ASP A 501 -13.04 -22.63 -6.21
C ASP A 501 -13.55 -21.62 -7.27
#